data_AF-A0A848MPF3-F1
#
_entry.id   AF-A0A848MPF3-F1
#
_cell.length_a   1.000
_cell.length_b   1.000
_cell.length_c   1.000
_cell.angle_alpha   90.00
_cell.angle_beta   90.00
_cell.angle_gamma   90.00
#
_symmetry.space_group_name_H-M   'P 1'
#
loop_
_entity.id
_entity.type
_entity.pdbx_description
1 polymer ?
#
loop_
_entity_poly.entity_id
_entity_poly.type
_entity_poly.pdbx_seq_one_letter_code
_entity_poly.pdbx_strand_id
1 'polypeptide(L)' 'MEWIKDYWWIVLIVLAGMFISGIKELNRVDVKRYLNDKPKIPPHKDNNAQWDDDDDLPKNKKK' A
#
# COMPACT_ATOMS: atom_id res chain seq x y z
N MET A 1 14.24 4.72 42.75
CA MET A 1 13.46 4.87 41.49
C MET A 1 13.18 6.35 41.17
N GLU A 2 14.06 7.29 41.54
CA GLU A 2 13.92 8.71 41.16
C GLU A 2 14.34 8.97 39.72
N TRP A 3 15.37 8.25 39.25
CA TRP A 3 15.87 8.37 37.88
C TRP A 3 14.78 8.23 36.81
N ILE A 4 13.85 7.28 36.96
CA ILE A 4 12.73 7.12 36.02
C ILE A 4 11.81 8.35 36.05
N LYS A 5 11.60 8.98 37.22
CA LYS A 5 10.77 10.19 37.33
C LYS A 5 11.43 11.43 36.73
N ASP A 6 12.76 11.48 36.67
CA ASP A 6 13.49 12.61 36.10
C ASP A 6 13.65 12.48 34.57
N TYR A 7 13.68 11.25 34.05
CA TYR A 7 13.99 10.95 32.65
C TYR A 7 12.89 10.26 31.85
N TRP A 8 11.67 10.11 32.39
CA TRP A 8 10.55 9.46 31.69
C TRP A 8 10.24 10.07 30.31
N TRP A 9 10.53 11.36 30.10
CA TRP A 9 10.34 12.06 28.83
C TRP A 9 11.18 11.49 27.67
N ILE A 10 12.26 10.76 27.96
CA ILE A 10 13.07 10.09 26.93
C ILE A 10 12.21 9.11 26.11
N VAL A 11 11.28 8.41 26.76
CA VAL A 11 10.34 7.51 26.10
C VAL A 11 9.47 8.27 25.10
N LEU A 12 9.01 9.47 25.46
CA LEU A 12 8.21 10.31 24.55
C LEU A 12 9.02 10.75 23.32
N ILE A 13 10.31 11.07 23.47
CA ILE A 13 11.16 11.43 22.33
C ILE A 13 11.35 10.25 21.39
N VAL A 14 11.59 9.05 21.94
CA VAL A 14 11.72 7.83 21.14
C VAL A 14 10.43 7.56 20.36
N LEU A 15 9.28 7.65 21.03
CA LEU A 15 7.97 7.48 20.39
C LEU A 15 7.73 8.54 19.32
N ALA A 16 7.99 9.81 19.60
CA ALA A 16 7.86 10.89 18.63
C ALA A 16 8.74 10.64 17.39
N GLY A 17 9.98 10.18 17.58
CA GLY A 17 10.86 9.77 16.50
C GLY A 17 10.26 8.65 15.64
N MET A 18 9.71 7.61 16.27
CA MET A 18 9.04 6.52 15.57
C MET A 18 7.82 7.00 14.76
N PHE A 19 6.99 7.87 15.34
CA PHE A 19 5.83 8.45 14.65
C PHE A 19 6.25 9.29 13.44
N ILE A 20 7.27 10.15 13.58
CA ILE A 20 7.78 10.98 12.48
C ILE A 20 8.33 10.09 11.35
N SER A 21 9.12 9.08 11.69
CA SER A 21 9.64 8.11 10.71
C SER A 21 8.52 7.35 10.01
N GLY A 22 7.50 6.91 10.76
CA GLY A 22 6.32 6.24 10.20
C GLY A 22 5.55 7.14 9.24
N ILE A 23 5.21 8.36 9.65
CA ILE A 23 4.51 9.33 8.81
C ILE A 23 5.30 9.63 7.53
N LYS A 24 6.63 9.79 7.64
CA LYS A 24 7.49 10.03 6.48
C LYS A 24 7.44 8.88 5.48
N GLU A 25 7.45 7.63 5.96
CA GLU A 25 7.38 6.45 5.09
C GLU A 25 5.99 6.30 4.46
N LEU A 26 4.91 6.55 5.21
CA LEU A 26 3.56 6.54 4.65
C LEU A 26 3.39 7.62 3.55
N ASN A 27 3.95 8.81 3.76
CA ASN A 27 3.88 9.89 2.78
C ASN A 27 4.81 9.69 1.58
N ARG A 28 5.75 8.74 1.63
CA ARG A 28 6.63 8.43 0.49
C ARG A 28 5.88 7.75 -0.66
N VAL A 29 4.82 7.00 -0.34
CA VAL A 29 4.05 6.23 -1.33
C VAL A 29 2.93 7.12 -1.89
N ASP A 30 3.16 7.68 -3.08
CA ASP A 30 2.13 8.43 -3.80
C ASP A 30 1.32 7.52 -4.72
N VAL A 31 0.22 7.00 -4.19
CA VAL A 31 -0.73 6.17 -4.94
C VAL A 31 -1.35 6.94 -6.10
N LYS A 32 -1.59 8.25 -5.95
CA LYS A 32 -2.19 9.06 -7.02
C LYS A 32 -1.25 9.19 -8.19
N ARG A 33 0.04 9.44 -7.94
CA ARG A 33 1.07 9.45 -8.99
C ARG A 33 1.16 8.11 -9.71
N TYR A 34 1.17 6.99 -8.99
CA TYR A 34 1.16 5.67 -9.61
C TYR A 34 -0.07 5.42 -10.51
N LEU A 35 -1.25 5.93 -10.11
CA LEU A 35 -2.48 5.81 -10.90
C LEU A 35 -2.47 6.70 -12.16
N ASN A 36 -1.86 7.89 -12.09
CA ASN A 36 -1.72 8.80 -13.22
C ASN A 36 -0.65 8.31 -14.21
N ASP A 37 0.46 7.80 -13.70
CA ASP A 37 1.62 7.34 -14.47
C ASP A 37 1.70 5.80 -14.44
N LYS A 38 0.58 5.10 -14.64
CA LYS A 38 0.58 3.63 -14.64
C LYS A 38 1.54 3.14 -15.73
N PRO A 39 2.60 2.39 -15.37
CA PRO A 39 3.49 1.82 -16.37
C PRO A 39 2.70 0.85 -17.25
N LYS A 40 3.02 0.82 -18.54
CA LYS A 40 2.43 -0.15 -19.45
C LYS A 40 2.89 -1.54 -19.02
N ILE A 41 1.99 -2.27 -18.38
CA ILE A 41 2.20 -3.66 -17.96
C ILE A 41 2.47 -4.48 -19.24
N PRO A 42 3.43 -5.42 -19.24
CA PRO A 42 3.55 -6.35 -20.35
C PRO A 42 2.19 -7.00 -20.61
N PRO A 43 1.86 -7.33 -21.87
CA PRO A 43 0.64 -8.06 -22.17
C PRO A 43 0.59 -9.29 -21.26
N HIS A 44 -0.54 -9.44 -20.57
CA HIS A 44 -0.77 -10.54 -19.66
C HIS A 44 -0.41 -11.83 -20.40
N LYS A 45 0.57 -12.55 -19.85
CA LYS A 45 1.05 -13.81 -20.41
C LYS A 45 0.62 -14.93 -19.47
N ASP A 46 -0.62 -14.88 -19.02
CA ASP A 46 -1.17 -16.01 -18.29
C ASP A 46 -1.51 -17.13 -19.27
N ASN A 47 -1.33 -18.35 -18.78
CA ASN A 47 -1.85 -19.54 -19.44
C ASN A 47 -3.36 -19.72 -19.17
N ASN A 48 -4.00 -18.79 -18.46
CA ASN A 48 -5.42 -18.88 -18.09
C ASN A 48 -6.35 -18.19 -19.09
N ALA A 49 -5.84 -17.63 -20.20
CA ALA A 49 -6.69 -17.14 -21.29
C ALA A 49 -7.69 -18.20 -21.82
N GLN A 50 -7.41 -19.50 -21.60
CA GLN A 50 -8.30 -20.61 -21.94
C GLN A 50 -9.37 -20.90 -20.87
N TRP A 51 -9.21 -20.41 -19.63
CA TRP A 51 -10.21 -20.57 -18.55
C TRP A 51 -11.28 -19.48 -18.59
N ASP A 52 -11.01 -18.34 -19.23
CA ASP A 52 -12.03 -17.30 -19.52
C ASP A 52 -13.10 -17.76 -20.53
N ASP A 53 -12.82 -18.82 -21.31
CA ASP A 53 -13.78 -19.41 -22.25
C ASP A 53 -14.80 -20.34 -21.55
N ASP A 54 -14.44 -20.88 -20.38
CA ASP A 54 -15.27 -21.78 -19.56
C ASP A 54 -16.06 -21.05 -18.46
N ASP A 55 -15.87 -19.73 -18.31
CA ASP A 55 -16.66 -18.91 -17.39
C ASP A 55 -18.10 -18.75 -17.94
N ASP A 56 -19.01 -19.54 -17.36
CA ASP A 56 -20.48 -19.48 -17.48
C ASP A 56 -21.10 -18.17 -16.95
N LEU A 57 -20.31 -17.08 -16.87
CA LEU A 57 -20.85 -15.77 -16.56
C LEU A 57 -21.86 -15.39 -17.64
N PRO A 58 -23.08 -14.95 -17.28
CA PRO A 58 -24.03 -14.46 -18.27
C PRO A 58 -23.41 -13.26 -18.97
N LYS A 59 -22.91 -13.46 -20.19
CA LYS A 59 -22.43 -12.40 -21.07
C LYS A 59 -23.62 -11.50 -21.33
N ASN A 60 -23.72 -10.42 -20.56
CA ASN A 60 -24.78 -9.44 -20.70
C ASN A 60 -24.61 -8.77 -22.07
N LYS A 61 -25.24 -9.37 -23.08
CA LYS A 61 -25.38 -8.80 -24.41
C LYS A 61 -26.35 -7.63 -24.27
N LYS A 62 -25.80 -6.45 -23.96
CA LYS A 62 -26.52 -5.21 -24.18
C LYS A 62 -26.79 -5.12 -25.68
N LYS A 63 -28.09 -5.10 -26.03
CA LYS A 63 -28.61 -4.77 -27.36
C LYS A 63 -28.18 -3.38 -27.78
#